data_AF-A0A1G7AGS1-F1
#
_entry.id   AF-A0A1G7AGS1-F1
#
_cell.length_a   1.000
_cell.length_b   1.000
_cell.length_c   1.000
_cell.angle_alpha   90.00
_cell.angle_beta   90.00
_cell.angle_gamma   90.00
#
_symmetry.space_group_name_H-M   'P 1'
#
loop_
_entity.id
_entity.type
_entity.pdbx_description
1 polymer ?
#
loop_
_entity_poly.entity_id
_entity_poly.type
_entity_poly.pdbx_seq_one_letter_code
_entity_poly.pdbx_strand_id
1 'polypeptide(L)'
;MRPLSLGGIALIVGAIFVFDERTPFPSLYALAPTLAAAAIILFAPQGTLVAKLLSMRASVGAGLASCSAYLWPQPLFAFARLRSMENCIAFNTKVLDDLRHQDSVKYVVLSSPFRAYVSKDRQVLAPDGICRAMADGHFVYFDHGHLTREGSRDPGRRMGWGTMIQSTPVN
;
A
#
# COMPACT_ATOMS: atom_id res chain seq x y z
N MET A 1 25.04 37.21 -11.50
CA MET A 1 24.69 36.09 -10.59
C MET A 1 23.35 36.41 -9.94
N ARG A 2 22.35 35.51 -9.98
CA ARG A 2 21.07 35.75 -9.29
C ARG A 2 21.17 35.22 -7.84
N PRO A 3 21.05 36.08 -6.81
CA PRO A 3 21.26 35.70 -5.40
C PRO A 3 20.30 34.59 -4.94
N LEU A 4 19.11 34.52 -5.54
CA LEU A 4 18.10 33.51 -5.22
C LEU A 4 18.54 32.07 -5.53
N SER A 5 19.31 31.83 -6.61
CA SER A 5 19.81 30.49 -6.94
C SER A 5 20.90 30.02 -5.97
N LEU A 6 21.72 30.95 -5.47
CA LEU A 6 22.75 30.67 -4.48
C LEU A 6 22.12 30.37 -3.11
N GLY A 7 21.07 31.12 -2.76
CA GLY A 7 20.24 30.86 -1.59
C GLY A 7 19.59 29.47 -1.64
N GLY A 8 19.11 29.04 -2.81
CA GLY A 8 18.58 27.69 -3.01
C GLY A 8 19.62 26.59 -2.71
N ILE A 9 20.85 26.70 -3.25
CA ILE A 9 21.93 25.75 -2.92
C ILE A 9 22.25 25.79 -1.42
N ALA A 10 22.39 26.98 -0.83
CA ALA A 10 22.72 27.12 0.59
C ALA A 10 21.64 26.48 1.48
N LEU A 11 20.37 26.59 1.10
CA LEU A 11 19.26 25.94 1.80
C LEU A 11 19.30 24.41 1.65
N ILE A 12 19.65 23.88 0.47
CA ILE A 12 19.83 22.43 0.27
C ILE A 12 20.99 21.90 1.11
N VAL A 13 22.13 22.59 1.09
CA VAL A 13 23.30 22.17 1.88
C VAL A 13 22.98 22.24 3.37
N GLY A 14 22.31 23.30 3.82
CA GLY A 14 21.83 23.42 5.20
C GLY A 14 20.89 22.28 5.60
N ALA A 15 19.95 21.91 4.72
CA ALA A 15 19.05 20.78 4.93
C ALA A 15 19.80 19.45 5.09
N ILE A 16 20.86 19.19 4.32
CA ILE A 16 21.65 17.96 4.42
C ILE A 16 22.29 17.80 5.80
N PHE A 17 22.76 18.89 6.42
CA PHE A 17 23.42 18.82 7.73
C PHE A 17 22.45 18.92 8.92
N VAL A 18 21.28 19.52 8.72
CA VAL A 18 20.27 19.70 9.77
C VAL A 18 19.33 18.50 9.87
N PHE A 19 19.10 17.77 8.77
CA PHE A 19 18.25 16.57 8.78
C PHE A 19 19.05 15.32 9.12
N ASP A 20 18.59 14.63 10.16
CA ASP A 20 19.18 13.43 10.74
C ASP A 20 18.06 12.40 10.99
N GLU A 21 18.39 11.15 11.32
CA GLU A 21 17.43 10.03 11.52
C GLU A 21 16.36 10.30 12.60
N ARG A 22 16.59 11.31 13.44
CA ARG A 22 15.66 11.77 14.49
C ARG A 22 14.64 12.80 14.00
N THR A 23 14.72 13.24 12.74
CA THR A 23 13.73 14.16 12.20
C THR A 23 12.42 13.43 11.94
N PRO A 24 11.32 13.81 12.61
CA PRO A 24 10.05 13.11 12.47
C PRO A 24 9.54 13.29 11.04
N PHE A 25 9.31 12.19 10.34
CA PHE A 25 8.69 12.19 9.02
C PHE A 25 7.28 11.59 9.14
N PRO A 26 6.23 12.25 8.61
CA PRO A 26 6.20 13.50 7.84
C PRO A 26 6.14 14.77 8.73
N SER A 27 6.83 15.85 8.35
CA SER A 27 6.83 17.11 9.11
C SER A 27 7.00 18.35 8.22
N LEU A 28 6.68 19.54 8.77
CA LEU A 28 6.92 20.85 8.13
C LEU A 28 8.38 21.05 7.72
N TYR A 29 9.33 20.31 8.30
CA TYR A 29 10.74 20.37 7.94
C TYR A 29 11.00 19.95 6.49
N ALA A 30 10.16 19.09 5.90
CA ALA A 30 10.24 18.70 4.49
C ALA A 30 9.90 19.86 3.51
N LEU A 31 9.31 20.94 4.00
CA LEU A 31 8.99 22.12 3.20
C LEU A 31 10.25 22.93 2.83
N ALA A 32 11.27 22.90 3.67
CA ALA A 32 12.54 23.58 3.41
C ALA A 32 13.28 23.03 2.17
N PRO A 33 13.58 21.72 2.06
CA PRO A 33 14.28 21.18 0.90
C PRO A 33 13.43 21.23 -0.39
N THR A 34 12.10 21.18 -0.29
CA THR A 34 11.21 21.32 -1.44
C THR A 34 11.17 22.75 -1.97
N LEU A 35 11.07 23.76 -1.09
CA LEU A 35 11.17 25.17 -1.51
C LEU A 35 12.56 25.50 -2.07
N ALA A 36 13.62 24.92 -1.51
CA ALA A 36 14.97 25.06 -2.02
C ALA A 36 15.11 24.51 -3.44
N ALA A 37 14.61 23.31 -3.69
CA ALA A 37 14.60 22.69 -5.01
C ALA A 37 13.76 23.51 -6.01
N ALA A 38 12.57 23.95 -5.61
CA ALA A 38 11.71 24.80 -6.43
C ALA A 38 12.41 26.12 -6.82
N ALA A 39 13.11 26.76 -5.88
CA ALA A 39 13.87 27.97 -6.14
C ALA A 39 15.03 27.74 -7.13
N ILE A 40 15.74 26.60 -7.03
CA ILE A 40 16.77 26.25 -8.01
C ILE A 40 16.17 26.03 -9.40
N ILE A 41 15.07 25.27 -9.50
CA ILE A 41 14.43 24.97 -10.79
C ILE A 41 13.92 26.24 -11.48
N LEU A 42 13.26 27.13 -10.74
CA LEU A 42 12.66 28.36 -11.29
C LEU A 42 13.70 29.44 -11.63
N PHE A 43 14.78 29.54 -10.84
CA PHE A 43 15.70 30.68 -10.91
C PHE A 43 17.14 30.34 -11.34
N ALA A 44 17.43 29.08 -11.69
CA ALA A 44 18.71 28.66 -12.27
C ALA A 44 18.59 28.31 -13.77
N PRO A 45 18.32 29.28 -14.67
CA PRO A 45 18.32 29.04 -16.11
C PRO A 45 19.71 28.62 -16.62
N GLN A 46 19.74 28.01 -17.81
CA GLN A 46 20.96 27.54 -18.47
C GLN A 46 21.97 28.68 -18.61
N GLY A 47 23.22 28.46 -18.15
CA GLY A 47 24.29 29.45 -18.12
C GLY A 47 24.61 30.04 -16.73
N THR A 48 23.84 29.71 -15.69
CA THR A 48 24.18 30.06 -14.31
C THR A 48 25.23 29.12 -13.72
N LEU A 49 26.05 29.61 -12.76
CA LEU A 49 27.03 28.78 -12.03
C LEU A 49 26.38 27.59 -11.32
N VAL A 50 25.19 27.78 -10.76
CA VAL A 50 24.38 26.73 -10.13
C VAL A 50 24.05 25.63 -11.14
N ALA A 51 23.51 26.00 -12.32
CA ALA A 51 23.24 25.03 -13.38
C ALA A 51 24.51 24.33 -13.86
N LYS A 52 25.65 25.03 -13.94
CA LYS A 52 26.94 24.44 -14.36
C LYS A 52 27.50 23.46 -13.33
N LEU A 53 27.35 23.76 -12.04
CA LEU A 53 27.79 22.91 -10.93
C LEU A 53 26.95 21.62 -10.84
N LEU A 54 25.62 21.75 -10.94
CA LEU A 54 24.70 20.59 -10.90
C LEU A 54 24.80 19.73 -12.16
N SER A 55 25.08 20.32 -13.33
CA SER A 55 25.26 19.59 -14.59
C SER A 55 26.65 18.99 -14.79
N MET A 56 27.54 19.08 -13.79
CA MET A 56 28.87 18.49 -13.88
C MET A 56 28.78 16.95 -13.87
N ARG A 57 29.60 16.28 -14.69
CA ARG A 57 29.58 14.81 -14.84
C ARG A 57 29.68 14.05 -13.52
N ALA A 58 30.41 14.59 -12.54
CA ALA A 58 30.52 14.00 -11.21
C ALA A 58 29.18 13.99 -10.45
N SER A 59 28.48 15.13 -10.40
CA SER A 59 27.18 15.27 -9.74
C SER A 59 26.11 14.38 -10.39
N VAL A 60 26.05 14.38 -11.72
CA VAL A 60 25.11 13.53 -12.48
C VAL A 60 25.47 12.04 -12.33
N GLY A 61 26.76 11.70 -12.35
CA GLY A 61 27.24 10.34 -12.13
C GLY A 61 26.86 9.79 -10.76
N ALA A 62 27.02 10.59 -9.70
CA ALA A 62 26.57 10.22 -8.35
C ALA A 62 25.06 10.00 -8.29
N GLY A 63 24.26 10.85 -8.94
CA GLY A 63 22.81 10.70 -9.05
C GLY A 63 22.40 9.42 -9.77
N LEU A 64 23.04 9.11 -10.91
CA LEU A 64 22.79 7.89 -11.68
C LEU A 64 23.19 6.63 -10.91
N ALA A 65 24.33 6.65 -10.22
CA ALA A 65 24.78 5.53 -9.40
C ALA A 65 23.81 5.26 -8.23
N SER A 66 23.37 6.32 -7.54
CA SER A 66 22.38 6.22 -6.46
C SER A 66 21.03 5.71 -6.97
N CYS A 67 20.58 6.20 -8.12
CA CYS A 67 19.34 5.76 -8.75
C CYS A 67 19.37 4.26 -9.10
N SER A 68 20.48 3.79 -9.70
CA SER A 68 20.68 2.35 -9.97
C SER A 68 20.70 1.52 -8.69
N ALA A 69 21.43 1.97 -7.66
CA ALA A 69 21.51 1.27 -6.38
C ALA A 69 20.15 1.19 -5.67
N TYR A 70 19.31 2.22 -5.79
CA TYR A 70 17.97 2.24 -5.22
C TYR A 70 16.98 1.32 -5.97
N LEU A 71 17.09 1.22 -7.30
CA LEU A 71 16.20 0.40 -8.11
C LEU A 71 16.57 -1.09 -8.10
N TRP A 72 17.85 -1.43 -7.92
CA TRP A 72 18.35 -2.80 -7.93
C TRP A 72 17.60 -3.79 -7.01
N PRO A 73 17.26 -3.44 -5.75
CA PRO A 73 16.59 -4.38 -4.85
C PRO A 73 15.13 -4.64 -5.21
N GLN A 74 14.44 -3.69 -5.85
CA GLN A 74 13.01 -3.81 -6.15
C GLN A 74 12.63 -5.06 -6.99
N PRO A 75 13.32 -5.39 -8.11
CA PRO A 75 13.03 -6.61 -8.86
C PRO A 75 13.33 -7.88 -8.05
N LEU A 76 14.39 -7.89 -7.23
CA LEU A 76 14.71 -9.04 -6.37
C LEU A 76 13.58 -9.32 -5.37
N PHE A 77 13.07 -8.28 -4.71
CA PHE A 77 11.92 -8.41 -3.81
C PHE A 77 10.64 -8.79 -4.55
N ALA A 78 10.43 -8.29 -5.78
CA ALA A 78 9.30 -8.70 -6.61
C ALA A 78 9.34 -10.22 -6.90
N PHE A 79 10.48 -10.75 -7.35
CA PHE A 79 10.62 -12.19 -7.61
C PHE A 79 10.49 -13.04 -6.33
N ALA A 80 11.05 -12.59 -5.21
CA ALA A 80 10.87 -13.25 -3.92
C ALA A 80 9.39 -13.32 -3.52
N ARG A 81 8.64 -12.23 -3.75
CA ARG A 81 7.20 -12.17 -3.49
C ARG A 81 6.41 -13.11 -4.41
N LEU A 82 6.76 -13.20 -5.70
CA LEU A 82 6.12 -14.12 -6.64
C LEU A 82 6.27 -15.58 -6.18
N ARG A 83 7.49 -16.00 -5.81
CA ARG A 83 7.74 -17.36 -5.29
C ARG A 83 7.00 -17.63 -3.97
N SER A 84 6.95 -16.64 -3.09
CA SER A 84 6.15 -16.75 -1.85
C SER A 84 4.66 -16.90 -2.14
N MET A 85 4.14 -16.25 -3.18
CA MET A 85 2.74 -16.36 -3.58
C MET A 85 2.41 -17.73 -4.16
N GLU A 86 3.28 -18.32 -4.99
CA GLU A 86 3.11 -19.69 -5.50
C GLU A 86 2.97 -20.71 -4.37
N ASN A 87 3.86 -20.65 -3.38
CA ASN A 87 3.82 -21.55 -2.21
C ASN A 87 2.55 -21.35 -1.38
N CYS A 88 2.12 -20.09 -1.20
CA CYS A 88 0.90 -19.75 -0.46
C CYS A 88 -0.36 -20.26 -1.18
N ILE A 89 -0.42 -20.11 -2.51
CA ILE A 89 -1.53 -20.64 -3.32
C ILE A 89 -1.57 -22.16 -3.24
N ALA A 90 -0.43 -22.84 -3.39
CA ALA A 90 -0.33 -24.30 -3.29
C ALA A 90 -0.80 -24.81 -1.92
N PHE A 91 -0.40 -24.12 -0.83
CA PHE A 91 -0.87 -24.42 0.52
C PHE A 91 -2.40 -24.25 0.65
N ASN A 92 -2.95 -23.12 0.20
CA ASN A 92 -4.39 -22.87 0.25
C ASN A 92 -5.18 -23.88 -0.57
N THR A 93 -4.69 -24.28 -1.75
CA THR A 93 -5.35 -25.30 -2.57
C THR A 93 -5.35 -26.67 -1.89
N LYS A 94 -4.28 -27.02 -1.16
CA LYS A 94 -4.21 -28.27 -0.39
C LYS A 94 -5.21 -28.26 0.76
N VAL A 95 -5.26 -27.18 1.54
CA VAL A 95 -6.24 -27.04 2.64
C VAL A 95 -7.68 -27.14 2.10
N LEU A 96 -7.96 -26.51 0.97
CA LEU A 96 -9.28 -26.60 0.33
C LEU A 96 -9.61 -28.00 -0.20
N ASP A 97 -8.62 -28.77 -0.62
CA ASP A 97 -8.81 -30.16 -1.06
C ASP A 97 -9.06 -31.09 0.13
N ASP A 98 -8.29 -30.94 1.22
CA ASP A 98 -8.47 -31.68 2.47
C ASP A 98 -9.87 -31.42 3.06
N LEU A 99 -10.32 -30.16 3.06
CA LEU A 99 -11.65 -29.77 3.54
C LEU A 99 -12.80 -30.37 2.71
N ARG A 100 -12.62 -30.66 1.42
CA ARG A 100 -13.66 -31.31 0.60
C ARG A 100 -13.89 -32.77 0.98
N HIS A 101 -12.87 -33.43 1.53
CA HIS A 101 -12.93 -34.84 1.92
C HIS A 101 -13.38 -35.02 3.37
N GLN A 102 -13.59 -33.94 4.12
CA GLN A 102 -14.03 -33.97 5.52
C GLN A 102 -15.53 -33.70 5.64
N ASP A 103 -16.30 -34.73 5.96
CA ASP A 103 -17.76 -34.61 6.19
C ASP A 103 -18.10 -33.88 7.51
N SER A 104 -17.12 -33.70 8.41
CA SER A 104 -17.32 -33.07 9.72
C SER A 104 -17.33 -31.55 9.69
N VAL A 105 -16.79 -30.90 8.65
CA VAL A 105 -16.65 -29.44 8.57
C VAL A 105 -17.68 -28.86 7.61
N LYS A 106 -18.76 -28.30 8.16
CA LYS A 106 -19.90 -27.77 7.37
C LYS A 106 -19.73 -26.32 6.90
N TYR A 107 -18.96 -25.51 7.64
CA TYR A 107 -18.77 -24.08 7.36
C TYR A 107 -17.33 -23.64 7.59
N VAL A 108 -16.79 -22.83 6.68
CA VAL A 108 -15.45 -22.23 6.76
C VAL A 108 -15.54 -20.76 6.37
N VAL A 109 -15.00 -19.88 7.21
CA VAL A 109 -14.94 -18.43 6.94
C VAL A 109 -13.54 -18.08 6.46
N LEU A 110 -13.42 -17.71 5.18
CA LEU A 110 -12.17 -17.28 4.57
C LEU A 110 -12.16 -15.76 4.44
N SER A 111 -11.25 -15.09 5.14
CA SER A 111 -10.95 -13.67 4.90
C SER A 111 -9.63 -13.58 4.14
N SER A 112 -9.65 -12.95 2.96
CA SER A 112 -8.44 -12.67 2.18
C SER A 112 -8.42 -11.18 1.79
N PRO A 113 -7.34 -10.45 2.09
CA PRO A 113 -7.16 -9.08 1.62
C PRO A 113 -6.86 -9.01 0.11
N PHE A 114 -6.47 -10.13 -0.51
CA PHE A 114 -6.13 -10.20 -1.93
C PHE A 114 -6.93 -11.33 -2.58
N ARG A 115 -8.01 -10.95 -3.27
CA ARG A 115 -8.93 -11.80 -4.04
C ARG A 115 -9.72 -12.82 -3.20
N ALA A 116 -11.04 -12.64 -3.13
CA ALA A 116 -11.94 -13.62 -2.55
C ALA A 116 -11.88 -14.91 -3.38
N TYR A 117 -11.50 -16.04 -2.76
CA TYR A 117 -11.46 -17.39 -3.35
C TYR A 117 -12.86 -17.95 -3.68
N VAL A 118 -13.86 -17.09 -3.75
CA VAL A 118 -15.28 -17.44 -3.84
C VAL A 118 -15.69 -17.35 -5.31
N SER A 119 -16.22 -18.45 -5.84
CA SER A 119 -16.78 -18.48 -7.21
C SER A 119 -17.84 -17.39 -7.37
N LYS A 120 -18.03 -16.91 -8.61
CA LYS A 120 -19.01 -15.86 -8.95
C LYS A 120 -20.42 -16.19 -8.43
N ASP A 121 -20.73 -17.48 -8.31
CA ASP A 121 -22.01 -18.02 -7.84
C ASP A 121 -22.20 -18.00 -6.30
N ARG A 122 -21.17 -17.58 -5.54
CA ARG A 122 -21.19 -17.53 -4.07
C ARG A 122 -20.94 -16.14 -3.49
N GLN A 123 -21.13 -15.07 -4.28
CA GLN A 123 -21.02 -13.69 -3.79
C GLN A 123 -22.27 -13.28 -2.97
N VAL A 124 -22.21 -13.51 -1.66
CA VAL A 124 -23.31 -13.16 -0.73
C VAL A 124 -23.55 -11.64 -0.66
N LEU A 125 -22.49 -10.84 -0.81
CA LEU A 125 -22.54 -9.37 -0.76
C LEU A 125 -22.83 -8.70 -2.12
N ALA A 126 -22.73 -9.44 -3.23
CA ALA A 126 -22.92 -8.93 -4.59
C ALA A 126 -23.51 -10.03 -5.51
N PRO A 127 -24.77 -10.46 -5.27
CA PRO A 127 -25.38 -11.57 -5.99
C PRO A 127 -25.62 -11.28 -7.49
N ASP A 128 -25.72 -10.00 -7.87
CA ASP A 128 -25.81 -9.49 -9.24
C ASP A 128 -24.43 -9.14 -9.84
N GLY A 129 -23.34 -9.40 -9.10
CA GLY A 129 -21.99 -8.98 -9.45
C GLY A 129 -21.73 -7.48 -9.25
N ILE A 130 -22.69 -6.75 -8.65
CA ILE A 130 -22.56 -5.32 -8.35
C ILE A 130 -22.34 -5.15 -6.85
N CYS A 131 -21.10 -4.85 -6.46
CA CYS A 131 -20.78 -4.48 -5.07
C CYS A 131 -21.31 -3.08 -4.78
N ARG A 132 -22.35 -2.98 -3.94
CA ARG A 132 -22.90 -1.69 -3.51
C ARG A 132 -22.09 -1.14 -2.32
N ALA A 133 -21.74 0.13 -2.38
CA ALA A 133 -21.08 0.81 -1.26
C ALA A 133 -22.03 1.07 -0.07
N MET A 134 -23.33 1.11 -0.34
CA MET A 134 -24.39 1.37 0.64
C MET A 134 -25.53 0.37 0.45
N ALA A 135 -26.03 -0.18 1.56
CA ALA A 135 -27.18 -1.07 1.59
C ALA A 135 -28.03 -0.73 2.83
N ASP A 136 -29.35 -0.71 2.69
CA ASP A 136 -30.30 -0.42 3.77
C ASP A 136 -29.98 0.85 4.59
N GLY A 137 -29.49 1.91 3.92
CA GLY A 137 -29.21 3.19 4.58
C GLY A 137 -27.87 3.25 5.33
N HIS A 138 -27.04 2.21 5.29
CA HIS A 138 -25.72 2.17 5.93
C HIS A 138 -24.61 1.85 4.93
N PHE A 139 -23.40 2.35 5.20
CA PHE A 139 -22.22 1.98 4.44
C PHE A 139 -21.85 0.53 4.71
N VAL A 140 -21.61 -0.25 3.65
CA VAL A 140 -21.28 -1.68 3.75
C VAL A 140 -19.79 -1.87 4.08
N TYR A 141 -18.93 -0.99 3.55
CA TYR A 141 -17.49 -1.03 3.69
C TYR A 141 -16.97 0.16 4.50
N PHE A 142 -16.04 -0.10 5.42
CA PHE A 142 -15.29 0.93 6.14
C PHE A 142 -14.08 1.40 5.31
N ASP A 143 -13.42 0.47 4.60
CA ASP A 143 -12.31 0.75 3.70
C ASP A 143 -12.32 -0.22 2.49
N HIS A 144 -11.22 -0.33 1.75
CA HIS A 144 -11.10 -1.18 0.56
C HIS A 144 -11.33 -2.69 0.79
N GLY A 145 -11.41 -3.18 2.03
CA GLY A 145 -11.62 -4.60 2.31
C GLY A 145 -12.36 -4.93 3.61
N HIS A 146 -12.48 -4.00 4.55
CA HIS A 146 -13.16 -4.22 5.82
C HIS A 146 -14.63 -3.79 5.75
N LEU A 147 -15.52 -4.65 6.25
CA LEU A 147 -16.95 -4.34 6.40
C LEU A 147 -17.17 -3.44 7.62
N THR A 148 -18.17 -2.57 7.56
CA THR A 148 -18.70 -1.93 8.77
C THR A 148 -19.38 -2.97 9.65
N ARG A 149 -19.62 -2.65 10.92
CA ARG A 149 -20.34 -3.54 11.85
C ARG A 149 -21.75 -3.87 11.35
N GLU A 150 -22.40 -2.90 10.71
CA GLU A 150 -23.69 -3.05 10.05
C GLU A 150 -23.55 -3.91 8.78
N GLY A 151 -22.53 -3.66 7.96
CA GLY A 151 -22.22 -4.43 6.75
C GLY A 151 -21.89 -5.90 7.01
N SER A 152 -21.24 -6.23 8.13
CA SER A 152 -20.95 -7.61 8.52
C SER A 152 -22.17 -8.38 9.03
N ARG A 153 -23.23 -7.69 9.49
CA ARG A 153 -24.47 -8.33 9.95
C ARG A 153 -25.34 -8.82 8.79
N ASP A 154 -25.22 -8.20 7.62
CA ASP A 154 -26.09 -8.50 6.48
C ASP A 154 -25.91 -9.93 5.92
N PRO A 155 -24.68 -10.42 5.69
CA PRO A 155 -24.45 -11.83 5.33
C PRO A 155 -24.97 -12.81 6.38
N GLY A 156 -24.78 -12.50 7.67
CA GLY A 156 -25.22 -13.36 8.77
C GLY A 156 -26.74 -13.53 8.83
N ARG A 157 -27.51 -12.47 8.49
CA ARG A 157 -28.98 -12.54 8.37
C ARG A 157 -29.41 -13.35 7.15
N ARG A 158 -28.83 -13.09 5.97
CA ARG A 158 -29.18 -13.78 4.72
C ARG A 158 -28.85 -15.28 4.74
N MET A 159 -27.74 -15.64 5.36
CA MET A 159 -27.26 -17.03 5.45
C MET A 159 -27.81 -17.78 6.67
N GLY A 160 -28.60 -17.12 7.53
CA GLY A 160 -29.18 -17.73 8.72
C GLY A 160 -28.15 -18.16 9.77
N TRP A 161 -26.98 -17.53 9.85
CA TRP A 161 -25.91 -17.95 10.76
C TRP A 161 -26.31 -17.86 12.24
N GLY A 162 -27.20 -16.94 12.60
CA GLY A 162 -27.68 -16.78 13.97
C GLY A 162 -28.42 -18.00 14.53
N THR A 163 -29.01 -18.86 13.67
CA THR A 163 -29.67 -20.10 14.10
C THR A 163 -28.73 -21.31 14.08
N MET A 164 -27.54 -21.18 13.48
CA MET A 164 -26.53 -22.24 13.40
C MET A 164 -25.62 -22.27 14.62
N ILE A 165 -25.44 -21.14 15.31
CA ILE A 165 -24.65 -21.06 16.54
C ILE A 165 -25.57 -21.40 17.72
N GLN A 166 -25.68 -22.68 18.02
CA GLN A 166 -26.29 -23.15 19.27
C GLN A 166 -25.20 -23.13 20.36
N SER A 167 -25.35 -22.27 21.37
CA SER A 167 -24.54 -22.40 22.57
C SER A 167 -25.16 -23.50 23.42
N THR A 168 -24.43 -24.60 23.60
CA THR A 168 -24.73 -25.51 24.72
C THR A 168 -24.36 -24.75 26.00
N PRO A 169 -25.27 -24.66 26.99
CA PRO A 169 -24.93 -24.07 28.27
C PRO A 169 -23.77 -24.88 28.85
N VAL A 170 -22.64 -24.21 29.09
CA VAL A 170 -21.51 -24.78 29.81
C VAL A 170 -21.90 -24.74 31.29
N ASN A 171 -22.25 -25.91 31.85
CA ASN A 171 -22.42 -26.11 33.29
C ASN A 171 -21.07 -26.01 34.01
#